data_AF-T1DX70-F1
#
_entry.id   AF-T1DX70-F1
#
_cell.length_a   1.000
_cell.length_b   1.000
_cell.length_c   1.000
_cell.angle_alpha   90.00
_cell.angle_beta   90.00
_cell.angle_gamma   90.00
#
_symmetry.space_group_name_H-M   'P 1'
#
loop_
_entity.id
_entity.type
_entity.pdbx_description
1 polymer ?
#
loop_
_entity_poly.entity_id
_entity_poly.type
_entity_poly.pdbx_seq_one_letter_code
_entity_poly.pdbx_strand_id
1 'polypeptide(L)'
;MKKILTFATILGLILTLSGCGDSPRSIEDLQKLSKAELKSMGEECLGFYYGTGFKSKKEAEEQWGEIEKIAANISQFRGKELRSAKSFSYKSVTDDEFAKFGNGNEFFKKIIECGRLPK
;
A
#
# COMPACT_ATOMS: atom_id res chain seq x y z
N MET A 1 51.70 26.75 19.72
CA MET A 1 50.79 25.96 20.59
C MET A 1 49.36 26.18 20.11
N LYS A 2 48.58 25.09 19.98
CA LYS A 2 47.09 25.05 19.91
C LYS A 2 46.45 25.67 18.65
N LYS A 3 45.51 25.06 17.91
CA LYS A 3 44.78 23.78 17.91
C LYS A 3 44.26 23.62 16.46
N ILE A 4 44.41 22.45 15.85
CA ILE A 4 43.71 22.10 14.60
C ILE A 4 42.29 21.74 15.01
N LEU A 5 41.29 22.45 14.47
CA LEU A 5 39.88 22.09 14.63
C LEU A 5 39.38 21.54 13.30
N THR A 6 39.32 20.22 13.23
CA THR A 6 38.66 19.47 12.17
C THR A 6 37.16 19.66 12.29
N PHE A 7 36.47 19.99 11.20
CA PHE A 7 35.05 19.69 11.05
C PHE A 7 34.85 18.96 9.72
N ALA A 8 34.60 17.67 9.86
CA ALA A 8 34.15 16.80 8.79
C ALA A 8 32.69 17.17 8.46
N THR A 9 32.44 17.69 7.27
CA THR A 9 31.08 17.76 6.72
C THR A 9 30.82 16.49 5.94
N ILE A 10 30.02 15.64 6.56
CA ILE A 10 29.59 14.32 6.11
C ILE A 10 28.80 14.43 4.80
N LEU A 11 29.14 13.51 3.90
CA LEU A 11 28.32 12.90 2.84
C LEU A 11 26.85 13.36 2.78
N GLY A 12 26.52 14.09 1.71
CA GLY A 12 25.18 14.05 1.13
C GLY A 12 25.20 13.13 -0.08
N LEU A 13 25.25 11.82 0.16
CA LEU A 13 25.00 10.81 -0.87
C LEU A 13 23.53 11.00 -1.31
N ILE A 14 23.30 11.78 -2.36
CA ILE A 14 22.00 11.81 -3.04
C ILE A 14 21.90 10.46 -3.75
N LEU A 15 21.44 9.45 -2.99
CA LEU A 15 20.81 8.28 -3.57
C LEU A 15 19.56 8.80 -4.26
N THR A 16 19.66 8.96 -5.58
CA THR A 16 18.51 8.87 -6.47
C THR A 16 17.90 7.48 -6.27
N LEU A 17 17.03 7.38 -5.26
CA LEU A 17 16.11 6.27 -5.01
C LEU A 17 15.00 6.32 -6.07
N SER A 18 15.39 6.15 -7.32
CA SER A 18 14.47 5.83 -8.41
C SER A 18 14.24 4.32 -8.36
N GLY A 19 13.53 3.82 -7.34
CA GLY A 19 13.30 2.36 -7.25
C GLY A 19 12.65 1.77 -6.00
N CYS A 20 11.96 2.55 -5.15
CA CYS A 20 11.32 2.00 -3.93
C CYS A 20 9.80 2.25 -3.85
N GLY A 21 9.14 2.51 -4.98
CA GLY A 21 7.74 2.94 -5.02
C GLY A 21 6.70 1.88 -5.35
N ASP A 22 7.07 0.69 -5.84
CA ASP A 22 6.09 -0.22 -6.42
C ASP A 22 5.33 -1.05 -5.36
N SER A 23 5.98 -1.53 -4.30
CA SER A 23 5.32 -2.42 -3.33
C SER A 23 4.44 -1.67 -2.29
N PRO A 24 3.35 -2.28 -1.81
CA PRO A 24 2.56 -1.75 -0.70
C PRO A 24 3.39 -1.68 0.58
N ARG A 25 3.16 -0.67 1.42
CA ARG A 25 3.84 -0.55 2.73
C ARG A 25 3.67 -1.81 3.58
N SER A 26 4.76 -2.21 4.23
CA SER A 26 4.75 -3.33 5.18
C SER A 26 4.07 -2.93 6.49
N ILE A 27 3.67 -3.91 7.31
CA ILE A 27 3.12 -3.64 8.65
C ILE A 27 4.14 -2.89 9.52
N GLU A 28 5.42 -3.25 9.42
CA GLU A 28 6.51 -2.62 10.17
C GLU A 28 6.70 -1.15 9.76
N ASP A 29 6.52 -0.82 8.49
CA ASP A 29 6.58 0.57 8.03
C ASP A 29 5.38 1.38 8.48
N LEU A 30 4.18 0.78 8.47
CA LEU A 30 2.97 1.43 8.99
C LEU A 30 3.06 1.69 10.49
N GLN A 31 3.72 0.82 11.27
CA GLN A 31 3.94 1.02 12.70
C GLN A 31 4.87 2.19 13.03
N LYS A 32 5.71 2.64 12.09
CA LYS A 32 6.59 3.81 12.27
C LYS A 32 5.87 5.14 12.06
N LEU A 33 4.66 5.12 11.49
CA LEU A 33 3.87 6.32 11.22
C LEU A 33 3.37 6.95 12.52
N SER A 34 3.20 8.27 12.50
CA SER A 34 2.57 8.98 13.60
C SER A 34 1.09 8.61 13.74
N LYS A 35 0.51 8.85 14.92
CA LYS A 35 -0.93 8.66 15.15
C LYS A 35 -1.80 9.49 14.20
N ALA A 36 -1.34 10.69 13.83
CA ALA A 36 -2.05 11.56 12.90
C ALA A 36 -2.07 10.97 11.48
N GLU A 37 -0.94 10.45 11.01
CA GLU A 37 -0.83 9.78 9.70
C GLU A 37 -1.68 8.51 9.66
N LEU A 38 -1.62 7.67 10.70
CA LEU A 38 -2.44 6.46 10.81
C LEU A 38 -3.94 6.80 10.80
N LYS A 39 -4.33 7.87 11.51
CA LYS A 39 -5.72 8.34 11.51
C LYS A 39 -6.16 8.80 10.12
N SER A 40 -5.35 9.62 9.46
CA SER A 40 -5.64 10.10 8.10
C SER A 40 -5.77 8.95 7.10
N MET A 41 -4.88 7.96 7.18
CA MET A 41 -4.96 6.76 6.35
C MET A 41 -6.21 5.94 6.66
N GLY A 42 -6.57 5.79 7.93
CA GLY A 42 -7.80 5.10 8.34
C GLY A 42 -9.05 5.76 7.76
N GLU A 43 -9.13 7.09 7.78
CA GLU A 43 -10.23 7.86 7.18
C GLU A 43 -10.29 7.67 5.66
N GLU A 44 -9.15 7.70 4.97
CA GLU A 44 -9.06 7.42 3.52
C GLU A 44 -9.53 5.99 3.20
N CYS A 45 -9.06 5.00 3.96
CA CYS A 45 -9.46 3.61 3.81
C CYS A 45 -10.96 3.40 3.98
N LEU A 46 -11.57 4.00 5.01
CA LEU A 46 -13.02 3.98 5.19
C LEU A 46 -13.73 4.59 3.99
N GLY A 47 -13.20 5.69 3.45
CA GLY A 47 -13.69 6.32 2.24
C GLY A 47 -13.77 5.37 1.04
N PHE A 48 -12.73 4.56 0.82
CA PHE A 48 -12.72 3.58 -0.26
C PHE A 48 -13.70 2.43 -0.05
N TYR A 49 -13.83 1.90 1.18
CA TYR A 49 -14.75 0.80 1.46
C TYR A 49 -16.22 1.21 1.40
N TYR A 50 -16.54 2.44 1.83
CA TYR A 50 -17.91 2.98 1.80
C TYR A 50 -18.25 3.73 0.51
N GLY A 51 -17.29 3.90 -0.38
CA GLY A 51 -17.49 4.59 -1.65
C GLY A 51 -17.51 6.12 -1.54
N THR A 52 -17.31 6.69 -0.36
CA THR A 52 -17.30 8.15 -0.14
C THR A 52 -15.99 8.81 -0.56
N GLY A 53 -14.95 8.02 -0.82
CA GLY A 53 -13.66 8.47 -1.36
C GLY A 53 -13.63 8.62 -2.89
N PHE A 54 -14.70 8.27 -3.61
CA PHE A 54 -14.78 8.39 -5.06
C PHE A 54 -15.62 9.58 -5.49
N LYS A 55 -15.36 10.12 -6.69
CA LYS A 55 -16.13 11.23 -7.26
C LYS A 55 -17.52 10.78 -7.71
N SER A 56 -17.69 9.50 -8.01
CA SER A 56 -18.97 8.94 -8.41
C SER A 56 -19.09 7.46 -8.04
N LYS A 57 -20.34 6.99 -7.98
CA LYS A 57 -20.64 5.56 -7.83
C LYS A 57 -20.03 4.72 -8.96
N LYS A 58 -20.07 5.23 -10.20
CA LYS A 58 -19.52 4.55 -11.38
C LYS A 58 -18.01 4.34 -11.25
N GLU A 59 -17.28 5.36 -10.82
CA GLU A 59 -15.83 5.26 -10.55
C GLU A 59 -15.55 4.20 -9.48
N ALA A 60 -16.34 4.18 -8.39
CA ALA A 60 -16.21 3.16 -7.36
C ALA A 60 -16.42 1.74 -7.93
N GLU A 61 -17.46 1.55 -8.76
CA GLU A 61 -17.77 0.27 -9.40
C GLU A 61 -16.67 -0.19 -10.36
N GLU A 62 -16.12 0.72 -11.17
CA GLU A 62 -15.01 0.45 -12.09
C GLU A 62 -13.77 -0.02 -11.31
N GLN A 63 -13.38 0.74 -10.29
CA GLN A 63 -12.23 0.43 -9.45
C GLN A 63 -12.42 -0.94 -8.75
N TRP A 64 -13.56 -1.17 -8.09
CA TRP A 64 -13.84 -2.45 -7.44
C TRP A 64 -13.92 -3.63 -8.42
N GLY A 65 -14.38 -3.40 -9.65
CA GLY A 65 -14.39 -4.41 -10.71
C GLY A 65 -12.98 -4.83 -11.15
N GLU A 66 -12.02 -3.90 -11.20
CA GLU A 66 -10.61 -4.23 -11.42
C GLU A 66 -10.02 -5.02 -10.25
N ILE A 67 -10.31 -4.60 -9.02
CA ILE A 67 -9.87 -5.29 -7.81
C ILE A 67 -10.40 -6.73 -7.75
N GLU A 68 -11.65 -6.96 -8.18
CA GLU A 68 -12.23 -8.30 -8.21
C GLU A 68 -11.45 -9.25 -9.12
N LYS A 69 -11.02 -8.78 -10.30
CA LYS A 69 -10.19 -9.56 -11.22
C LYS A 69 -8.84 -9.91 -10.59
N ILE A 70 -8.18 -8.93 -9.95
CA ILE A 70 -6.88 -9.14 -9.30
C ILE A 70 -7.02 -10.13 -8.13
N ALA A 71 -8.02 -9.95 -7.28
CA ALA A 71 -8.30 -10.84 -6.16
C ALA A 71 -8.64 -12.27 -6.62
N ALA A 72 -9.34 -12.42 -7.74
CA ALA A 72 -9.65 -13.72 -8.34
C ALA A 72 -8.38 -14.41 -8.83
N ASN A 73 -7.50 -13.70 -9.53
CA ASN A 73 -6.21 -14.21 -10.00
C ASN A 73 -5.33 -14.69 -8.84
N ILE A 74 -5.24 -13.90 -7.75
CA ILE A 74 -4.48 -14.31 -6.56
C ILE A 74 -5.12 -15.53 -5.88
N SER A 75 -6.45 -15.56 -5.77
CA SER A 75 -7.17 -16.69 -5.17
C SER A 75 -6.93 -17.97 -5.95
N GLN A 76 -7.05 -17.90 -7.29
CA GLN A 76 -6.77 -19.02 -8.18
C GLN A 76 -5.30 -19.47 -8.08
N PHE A 77 -4.35 -18.53 -8.04
CA PHE A 77 -2.94 -18.82 -7.83
C PHE A 77 -2.67 -19.55 -6.50
N ARG A 78 -3.45 -19.25 -5.46
CA ARG A 78 -3.42 -19.94 -4.16
C ARG A 78 -4.18 -21.27 -4.14
N GLY A 79 -4.76 -21.69 -5.26
CA GLY A 79 -5.63 -22.88 -5.34
C GLY A 79 -6.95 -22.74 -4.57
N LYS A 80 -7.46 -21.51 -4.43
CA LYS A 80 -8.70 -21.18 -3.72
C LYS A 80 -9.72 -20.56 -4.67
N GLU A 81 -10.99 -20.74 -4.35
CA GLU A 81 -12.07 -20.03 -5.02
C GLU A 81 -12.30 -18.66 -4.36
N LEU A 82 -12.44 -17.61 -5.17
CA LEU A 82 -12.83 -16.29 -4.67
C LEU A 82 -14.34 -16.25 -4.48
N ARG A 83 -14.80 -15.97 -3.25
CA ARG A 83 -16.23 -15.76 -2.98
C ARG A 83 -16.70 -14.36 -3.35
N SER A 84 -15.87 -13.35 -3.09
CA SER A 84 -16.06 -11.96 -3.52
C SER A 84 -14.80 -11.15 -3.23
N ALA A 85 -14.55 -10.10 -4.00
CA ALA A 85 -13.47 -9.15 -3.71
C ALA A 85 -13.57 -8.60 -2.27
N LYS A 86 -14.77 -8.26 -1.81
CA LYS A 86 -15.00 -7.71 -0.46
C LYS A 86 -14.65 -8.66 0.69
N SER A 87 -14.68 -9.98 0.45
CA SER A 87 -14.28 -11.00 1.43
C SER A 87 -12.80 -11.40 1.34
N PHE A 88 -12.08 -10.85 0.37
CA PHE A 88 -10.68 -11.16 0.16
C PHE A 88 -9.80 -10.59 1.27
N SER A 89 -8.84 -11.38 1.76
CA SER A 89 -7.96 -10.98 2.84
C SER A 89 -6.77 -10.16 2.31
N TYR A 90 -7.02 -8.89 1.98
CA TYR A 90 -6.01 -7.98 1.43
C TYR A 90 -4.76 -7.83 2.32
N LYS A 91 -4.93 -7.91 3.64
CA LYS A 91 -3.81 -7.92 4.61
C LYS A 91 -2.80 -9.05 4.39
N SER A 92 -3.22 -10.13 3.73
CA SER A 92 -2.42 -11.34 3.51
C SER A 92 -1.78 -11.39 2.12
N VAL A 93 -2.00 -10.38 1.27
CA VAL A 93 -1.35 -10.32 -0.04
C VAL A 93 0.13 -10.11 0.18
N THR A 94 0.95 -10.98 -0.42
CA THR A 94 2.40 -10.86 -0.39
C THR A 94 2.87 -9.87 -1.45
N ASP A 95 4.10 -9.38 -1.31
CA ASP A 95 4.65 -8.45 -2.30
C ASP A 95 4.90 -9.14 -3.64
N ASP A 96 5.19 -10.45 -3.66
CA ASP A 96 5.28 -11.25 -4.88
C ASP A 96 3.93 -11.34 -5.61
N GLU A 97 2.84 -11.56 -4.87
CA GLU A 97 1.50 -11.61 -5.46
C GLU A 97 1.07 -10.25 -5.97
N PHE A 98 1.40 -9.18 -5.25
CA PHE A 98 1.20 -7.81 -5.74
C PHE A 98 2.00 -7.57 -7.03
N ALA A 99 3.31 -7.87 -7.02
CA ALA A 99 4.18 -7.69 -8.18
C ALA A 99 3.70 -8.48 -9.41
N LYS A 100 3.12 -9.66 -9.18
CA LYS A 100 2.65 -10.54 -10.25
C LYS A 100 1.28 -10.17 -10.81
N PHE A 101 0.34 -9.74 -9.96
CA PHE A 101 -1.06 -9.61 -10.35
C PHE A 101 -1.62 -8.19 -10.27
N GLY A 102 -0.99 -7.31 -9.49
CA GLY A 102 -1.51 -5.98 -9.17
C GLY A 102 -0.50 -4.84 -9.36
N ASN A 103 0.69 -5.12 -9.89
CA ASN A 103 1.71 -4.11 -10.07
C ASN A 103 1.22 -2.96 -10.97
N GLY A 104 1.52 -1.73 -10.57
CA GLY A 104 1.01 -0.52 -11.23
C GLY A 104 -0.45 -0.17 -10.94
N ASN A 105 -1.19 -0.97 -10.16
CA ASN A 105 -2.53 -0.63 -9.68
C ASN A 105 -2.46 0.05 -8.31
N GLU A 106 -2.43 1.39 -8.32
CA GLU A 106 -2.34 2.22 -7.10
C GLU A 106 -3.52 2.00 -6.14
N PHE A 107 -4.72 1.73 -6.67
CA PHE A 107 -5.89 1.50 -5.83
C PHE A 107 -5.77 0.16 -5.09
N PHE A 108 -5.33 -0.90 -5.77
CA PHE A 108 -5.06 -2.20 -5.16
C PHE A 108 -3.96 -2.12 -4.10
N LYS A 109 -2.87 -1.40 -4.40
CA LYS A 109 -1.80 -1.11 -3.45
C LYS A 109 -2.35 -0.48 -2.17
N LYS A 110 -3.16 0.58 -2.31
CA LYS A 110 -3.81 1.25 -1.17
C LYS A 110 -4.72 0.31 -0.37
N ILE A 111 -5.51 -0.54 -1.03
CA ILE A 111 -6.35 -1.52 -0.31
C ILE A 111 -5.51 -2.50 0.50
N ILE A 112 -4.38 -2.97 -0.03
CA ILE A 112 -3.46 -3.83 0.73
C ILE A 112 -2.94 -3.10 1.96
N GLU A 113 -2.50 -1.85 1.80
CA GLU A 113 -2.06 -1.01 2.91
C GLU A 113 -3.16 -0.83 3.95
N CYS A 114 -4.41 -0.55 3.52
CA CYS A 114 -5.58 -0.48 4.40
C CYS A 114 -5.81 -1.77 5.19
N GLY A 115 -5.62 -2.93 4.57
CA GLY A 115 -5.71 -4.21 5.24
C GLY A 115 -4.59 -4.45 6.27
N ARG A 116 -3.42 -3.85 6.05
CA ARG A 116 -2.22 -3.96 6.90
C ARG A 116 -2.17 -2.91 8.03
N LEU A 117 -3.08 -1.93 8.04
CA LEU A 117 -3.12 -0.92 9.09
C LEU A 117 -3.19 -1.57 10.49
N PRO A 118 -2.34 -1.12 11.44
CA PRO A 118 -2.43 -1.59 12.82
C PRO A 118 -3.78 -1.21 13.41
N LYS A 119 -4.43 -2.16 14.08
CA LYS A 119 -5.72 -1.97 14.76
C LYS A 119 -5.56 -1.37 16.14
#